data_AF-A0A2I0ITR2-F1
#
_entry.id   AF-A0A2I0ITR2-F1
#
_cell.length_a   1.000
_cell.length_b   1.000
_cell.length_c   1.000
_cell.angle_alpha   90.00
_cell.angle_beta   90.00
_cell.angle_gamma   90.00
#
_symmetry.space_group_name_H-M   'P 1'
#
loop_
_entity.id
_entity.type
_entity.pdbx_description
1 polymer ?
#
loop_
_entity_poly.entity_id
_entity_poly.type
_entity_poly.pdbx_seq_one_letter_code
_entity_poly.pdbx_strand_id
1 'polypeptide(L)'
;MAIIDYRGHRVVAQSVLPGILQGDKSDSLLYGSVDNGKKICWNEDFHSKVLEAAKSLHLKEHAVLDGSGNVFKLAAPVECKGIVGSDDR
;
A
#
# COMPACT_ATOMS: atom_id res chain seq x y z
N MET A 1 9.91 -1.59 -2.61
CA MET A 1 11.38 -1.43 -2.54
C MET A 1 11.95 -2.81 -2.26
N ALA A 2 12.94 -3.25 -3.02
CA ALA A 2 13.59 -4.54 -2.86
C ALA A 2 15.09 -4.33 -2.64
N ILE A 3 15.69 -5.14 -1.78
CA ILE A 3 17.14 -5.17 -1.59
C ILE A 3 17.65 -6.40 -2.32
N ILE A 4 18.62 -6.20 -3.20
CA ILE A 4 19.20 -7.26 -4.04
C ILE A 4 20.69 -7.32 -3.76
N ASP A 5 21.14 -8.49 -3.29
CA ASP A 5 22.57 -8.79 -3.14
C ASP A 5 23.04 -9.60 -4.36
N TYR A 6 23.92 -9.04 -5.17
CA TYR A 6 24.45 -9.68 -6.39
C TYR A 6 25.94 -9.41 -6.57
N ARG A 7 26.75 -10.48 -6.66
CA ARG A 7 28.22 -10.43 -6.84
C ARG A 7 28.92 -9.47 -5.86
N GLY A 8 28.54 -9.51 -4.58
CA GLY A 8 29.12 -8.66 -3.54
C GLY A 8 28.62 -7.21 -3.54
N HIS A 9 27.67 -6.86 -4.41
CA HIS A 9 27.04 -5.55 -4.44
C HIS A 9 25.63 -5.62 -3.87
N ARG A 10 25.27 -4.67 -3.00
CA ARG A 10 23.92 -4.48 -2.50
C ARG A 10 23.26 -3.33 -3.24
N VAL A 11 22.18 -3.62 -3.95
CA VAL A 11 21.43 -2.65 -4.74
C VAL A 11 20.01 -2.52 -4.17
N VAL A 12 19.53 -1.29 -4.07
CA VAL A 12 18.13 -1.00 -3.76
C VAL A 12 17.39 -0.82 -5.08
N ALA A 13 16.41 -1.68 -5.35
CA ALA A 13 15.53 -1.58 -6.49
C ALA A 13 14.17 -1.01 -6.09
N GLN A 14 13.72 0.00 -6.82
CA GLN A 14 12.39 0.58 -6.68
C GLN A 14 11.80 0.76 -8.08
N SER A 15 10.58 0.26 -8.27
CA SER A 15 9.82 0.57 -9.47
C SER A 15 9.35 2.03 -9.40
N VAL A 16 9.43 2.74 -10.52
CA VAL A 16 8.83 4.07 -10.65
C VAL A 16 7.36 3.88 -10.99
N LEU A 17 6.48 4.43 -10.16
CA LEU A 17 5.05 4.49 -10.48
C LEU A 17 4.82 5.68 -11.42
N PRO A 18 4.28 5.49 -12.63
CA PRO A 18 3.97 6.59 -13.53
C PRO A 18 3.08 7.65 -12.86
N GLY A 19 3.44 8.93 -13.04
CA GLY A 19 2.70 10.05 -12.46
C GLY A 19 2.99 10.34 -10.98
N ILE A 20 3.78 9.52 -10.26
CA ILE A 20 4.06 9.75 -8.82
C ILE A 20 4.82 11.05 -8.53
N LEU A 21 5.56 11.57 -9.51
CA LEU A 21 6.32 12.83 -9.41
C LEU A 21 5.54 14.04 -9.90
N GLN A 22 4.36 13.83 -10.50
CA GLN A 22 3.47 14.91 -10.96
C GLN A 22 2.56 15.28 -9.78
N GLY A 23 2.76 16.48 -9.22
CA GLY A 23 2.33 16.89 -7.87
C GLY A 23 0.83 16.97 -7.55
N ASP A 24 -0.06 16.39 -8.37
CA ASP A 24 -1.50 16.70 -8.34
C ASP A 24 -2.43 15.53 -7.93
N LYS A 25 -1.94 14.42 -7.38
CA LYS A 25 -2.82 13.26 -7.07
C LYS A 25 -2.89 12.89 -5.59
N SER A 26 -3.52 13.74 -4.78
CA SER A 26 -4.03 13.34 -3.45
C SER A 26 -5.08 12.22 -3.52
N ASP A 27 -5.75 12.04 -4.67
CA ASP A 27 -6.80 11.03 -4.90
C ASP A 27 -6.29 9.66 -5.38
N SER A 28 -4.96 9.47 -5.45
CA SER A 28 -4.40 8.19 -5.90
C SER A 28 -4.36 7.12 -4.79
N LEU A 29 -4.56 7.50 -3.52
CA LEU A 29 -4.53 6.57 -2.38
C LEU A 29 -5.82 5.76 -2.26
N LEU A 30 -5.74 4.47 -2.54
CA LEU A 30 -6.86 3.54 -2.50
C LEU A 30 -6.85 2.60 -1.28
N TYR A 31 -5.71 2.49 -0.59
CA TYR A 31 -5.56 1.56 0.53
C TYR A 31 -4.56 2.06 1.57
N GLY A 32 -4.89 1.94 2.86
CA GLY A 32 -4.02 2.36 3.97
C GLY A 32 -4.22 3.83 4.36
N SER A 33 -3.23 4.43 5.01
CA SER A 33 -3.32 5.77 5.57
C SER A 33 -2.06 6.61 5.34
N VAL A 34 -2.25 7.92 5.21
CA VAL A 34 -1.18 8.93 5.09
C VAL A 34 -0.98 9.74 6.38
N ASP A 35 -1.91 9.62 7.32
CA ASP A 35 -1.99 10.43 8.55
C ASP A 35 -1.98 9.55 9.80
N ASN A 36 -1.20 8.46 9.74
CA ASN A 36 -0.95 7.53 10.86
C ASN A 36 -2.21 6.83 11.40
N GLY A 37 -3.17 6.56 10.51
CA GLY A 37 -4.42 5.87 10.83
C GLY A 37 -5.57 6.80 11.22
N LYS A 38 -5.42 8.13 11.17
CA LYS A 38 -6.55 9.05 11.43
C LYS A 38 -7.63 8.90 10.36
N LYS A 39 -7.24 8.81 9.09
CA LYS A 39 -8.10 8.49 7.96
C LYS A 39 -7.57 7.26 7.25
N ILE A 40 -8.41 6.24 7.11
CA ILE A 40 -8.10 5.01 6.38
C ILE A 40 -8.82 5.05 5.04
N CYS A 41 -8.06 4.98 3.95
CA CYS A 41 -8.59 4.70 2.63
C CYS A 41 -8.71 3.18 2.46
N TRP A 42 -9.86 2.74 1.98
CA TRP A 42 -10.14 1.32 1.76
C TRP A 42 -10.97 1.14 0.50
N ASN A 43 -10.49 0.30 -0.41
CA ASN A 43 -11.14 -0.06 -1.65
C ASN A 43 -11.18 -1.58 -1.77
N GLU A 44 -12.34 -2.12 -2.18
CA GLU A 44 -12.60 -3.56 -2.23
C GLU A 44 -11.74 -4.30 -3.28
N ASP A 45 -11.63 -3.75 -4.49
CA ASP A 45 -10.81 -4.34 -5.56
C ASP A 45 -9.33 -4.39 -5.17
N PHE A 46 -8.84 -3.32 -4.54
CA PHE A 46 -7.47 -3.25 -4.04
C PHE A 46 -7.26 -4.24 -2.89
N HIS A 47 -8.22 -4.32 -1.96
CA HIS A 47 -8.17 -5.24 -0.82
C HIS A 47 -8.04 -6.70 -1.27
N SER A 48 -8.78 -7.12 -2.30
CA SER A 48 -8.70 -8.47 -2.88
C SER A 48 -7.28 -8.81 -3.39
N LYS A 49 -6.63 -7.87 -4.09
CA LYS A 49 -5.24 -8.01 -4.55
C LYS A 49 -4.25 -8.10 -3.39
N VAL A 50 -4.44 -7.27 -2.36
CA VAL A 50 -3.59 -7.30 -1.16
C VAL A 50 -3.77 -8.61 -0.40
N LEU A 51 -4.98 -9.16 -0.33
CA LEU A 51 -5.23 -10.48 0.27
C LEU A 51 -4.51 -11.61 -0.48
N GLU A 52 -4.47 -11.56 -1.80
CA GLU A 52 -3.72 -12.53 -2.60
C GLU A 52 -2.21 -12.46 -2.30
N ALA A 53 -1.65 -11.24 -2.29
CA ALA A 53 -0.25 -11.02 -1.93
C ALA A 53 0.03 -11.44 -0.47
N ALA A 54 -0.89 -11.15 0.45
CA ALA A 54 -0.78 -11.49 1.86
C ALA A 54 -0.71 -13.01 2.08
N LYS A 55 -1.42 -13.83 1.28
CA LYS A 55 -1.30 -15.30 1.34
C LYS A 55 0.13 -15.76 1.05
N SER A 56 0.76 -15.20 0.02
CA SER A 56 2.14 -15.51 -0.36
C SER A 56 3.16 -15.00 0.66
N LEU A 57 2.83 -13.91 1.36
CA LEU A 57 3.68 -13.31 2.42
C LEU A 57 3.36 -13.85 3.81
N HIS A 58 2.41 -14.78 3.95
CA HIS A 58 1.91 -15.31 5.22
C HIS A 58 1.43 -14.21 6.21
N LEU A 59 0.81 -13.15 5.68
CA LEU A 59 0.22 -12.07 6.46
C LEU A 59 -1.26 -12.36 6.74
N LYS A 60 -1.69 -12.08 7.99
CA LYS A 60 -3.07 -12.26 8.42
C LYS A 60 -3.86 -10.96 8.29
N GLU A 61 -5.07 -11.05 7.75
CA GLU A 61 -6.04 -9.95 7.81
C GLU A 61 -6.40 -9.61 9.26
N HIS A 62 -6.46 -8.32 9.55
CA HIS A 62 -6.75 -7.79 10.88
C HIS A 62 -7.65 -6.56 10.80
N ALA A 63 -8.39 -6.32 11.88
CA ALA A 63 -9.22 -5.14 12.03
C ALA A 63 -8.38 -3.95 12.51
N VAL A 64 -8.60 -2.79 11.90
CA VAL A 64 -7.96 -1.52 12.21
C VAL A 64 -9.05 -0.47 12.44
N LEU A 65 -8.83 0.39 13.44
CA LEU A 65 -9.71 1.50 13.75
C LEU A 65 -9.14 2.79 13.14
N ASP A 66 -9.99 3.59 12.51
CA ASP A 66 -9.62 4.95 12.14
C ASP A 66 -9.73 5.92 13.34
N GLY A 67 -9.38 7.19 13.14
CA GLY A 67 -9.50 8.23 14.17
C GLY A 67 -10.94 8.56 14.59
N SER A 68 -11.94 8.07 13.86
CA SER A 68 -13.37 8.23 14.16
C SER A 68 -13.98 6.98 14.83
N GLY A 69 -13.19 5.91 14.99
CA GLY A 69 -13.63 4.63 15.55
C GLY A 69 -14.28 3.68 14.54
N ASN A 70 -14.21 3.97 13.23
CA ASN A 70 -14.69 3.06 12.20
C ASN A 70 -13.73 1.88 12.04
N VAL A 71 -14.29 0.68 11.85
CA VAL A 71 -13.52 -0.56 11.70
C VAL A 71 -13.30 -0.88 10.23
N PHE A 72 -12.04 -1.04 9.84
CA PHE A 72 -11.61 -1.49 8.51
C PHE A 72 -10.85 -2.80 8.62
N LYS A 73 -10.93 -3.64 7.59
CA LYS A 73 -10.11 -4.86 7.50
C LYS A 73 -8.93 -4.62 6.58
N LEU A 74 -7.72 -4.74 7.11
CA LEU A 74 -6.48 -4.62 6.35
C LEU A 74 -5.68 -5.92 6.41
N ALA A 75 -5.03 -6.25 5.30
CA ALA A 75 -4.08 -7.38 5.22
C ALA A 75 -2.61 -6.90 5.11
N ALA A 76 -2.40 -5.59 5.21
CA ALA A 76 -1.11 -4.93 5.27
C ALA A 76 -1.10 -3.91 6.43
N PRO A 77 0.08 -3.44 6.88
CA PRO A 77 0.18 -2.39 7.90
C PRO A 77 -0.59 -1.12 7.50
N VAL A 78 -1.08 -0.36 8.48
CA VAL A 78 -1.84 0.89 8.27
C VAL A 78 -1.06 1.92 7.45
N GLU A 79 0.26 1.94 7.60
CA GLU A 79 1.16 2.83 6.85
C GLU A 79 1.44 2.36 5.42
N CYS A 80 1.00 1.15 5.05
CA CYS A 80 1.21 0.58 3.73
C CYS A 80 0.20 1.19 2.75
N LYS A 81 0.69 2.08 1.88
CA LYS A 81 -0.14 2.85 0.95
C LYS A 81 -0.32 2.10 -0.36
N GLY A 82 -1.56 1.78 -0.70
CA GLY A 82 -1.95 1.36 -2.04
C GLY A 82 -2.27 2.59 -2.90
N ILE A 83 -1.51 2.78 -3.97
CA ILE A 83 -1.61 3.96 -4.85
C ILE A 83 -1.85 3.47 -6.27
N VAL A 84 -2.75 4.14 -7.01
CA VAL A 84 -2.93 3.92 -8.45
C VAL A 84 -2.08 4.89 -9.27
N GLY A 85 -1.31 4.34 -10.21
CA GLY A 85 -0.49 5.09 -11.15
C GLY A 85 -1.32 5.89 -12.17
N SER A 86 -0.68 6.81 -12.88
CA SER A 86 -1.35 7.51 -14.00
C SER A 86 -1.67 6.62 -15.19
N ASP A 87 -1.16 5.40 -15.21
CA ASP A 87 -1.42 4.35 -16.19
C ASP A 87 -2.45 3.31 -15.70
N ASP A 88 -3.21 3.65 -14.65
CA ASP A 88 -4.26 2.81 -14.02
C ASP A 88 -3.76 1.47 -13.46
N ARG A 89 -2.47 1.41 -13.10
CA ARG A 89 -1.82 0.25 -12.47
C ARG A 89 -1.60 0.41 -10.98
#